data_AF-A0A3N6G4G7-F1
#
_entry.id   AF-A0A3N6G4G7-F1
#
_cell.length_a   1.000
_cell.length_b   1.000
_cell.length_c   1.000
_cell.angle_alpha   90.00
_cell.angle_beta   90.00
_cell.angle_gamma   90.00
#
_symmetry.space_group_name_H-M   'P 1'
#
loop_
_entity.id
_entity.type
_entity.pdbx_description
1 polymer ?
#
loop_
_entity_poly.entity_id
_entity_poly.type
_entity_poly.pdbx_seq_one_letter_code
_entity_poly.pdbx_strand_id
1 'polypeptide(L)'
;MSEGSVQHQQPAVPVLEEQRLDEFLSAVPERGQWRYRPRRVGMVWRSKAFRAGAVIAVLALCGLVILSLVRDQTGTEGFLVGLGLAVLPVPLLMAAFRWLDRVEPGPWRNLLFAFAWGACAAALVAIIANSFATRWIATATADPASADTLGATVVAPVVEESAKAAAVLLIFLFRRREFGGVVDGIVVAGFTATGFAFTENILYLGNAFGEDQELGTTGLASVTAGTFFVRVVMSPFAHPLFTVLTGIGFGIAALGGRRRRVRRIVLPLLGLVLAMGMHALWNGSSAFGPYGFYAVYGAFMVPALALVTWLAIWSRQRELRTLSAELPVYASAGWLTPAEPLALASMRARGMARDMARHWNSHPDRSRGRAAARAVAEYESFATSLAVLRHRARRDGAGPDFAHREQELLHHLWQRRDIAGPALTYAARATGRARAHRVPPPPYPRRPHGAPYPQHQVPAPHRHYGGYNPYLQPVARQPGTGHGPVPPG
;
A
#
# COMPACT_ATOMS: atom_id res chain seq x y z
N MET A 1 73.95 20.02 -22.44
CA MET A 1 72.59 19.82 -22.99
C MET A 1 71.97 18.67 -22.21
N SER A 2 71.03 18.96 -21.32
CA SER A 2 70.37 17.97 -20.46
C SER A 2 68.86 18.24 -20.51
N GLU A 3 68.10 17.16 -20.67
CA GLU A 3 66.69 17.09 -21.04
C GLU A 3 65.76 17.62 -19.94
N GLY A 4 64.70 18.31 -20.37
CA GLY A 4 63.67 18.89 -19.52
C GLY A 4 62.64 17.87 -19.05
N SER A 5 62.36 17.87 -17.75
CA SER A 5 61.22 17.20 -17.13
C SER A 5 59.95 18.06 -17.25
N VAL A 6 58.95 17.54 -17.95
CA VAL A 6 57.63 18.19 -18.11
C VAL A 6 56.73 17.79 -16.93
N GLN A 7 56.38 18.76 -16.08
CA GLN A 7 55.34 18.62 -15.06
C GLN A 7 53.95 18.62 -15.73
N HIS A 8 53.16 17.57 -15.51
CA HIS A 8 51.75 17.54 -15.89
C HIS A 8 50.90 18.39 -14.94
N GLN A 9 50.38 19.50 -15.47
CA GLN A 9 49.38 20.35 -14.81
C GLN A 9 47.98 19.72 -14.98
N GLN A 10 47.34 19.32 -13.88
CA GLN A 10 45.94 18.88 -13.87
C GLN A 10 45.00 20.08 -14.09
N PRO A 11 43.88 19.93 -14.82
CA PRO A 11 42.91 21.02 -15.02
C PRO A 11 42.10 21.28 -13.74
N ALA A 12 41.89 22.56 -13.43
CA ALA A 12 41.13 23.04 -12.30
C ALA A 12 39.64 22.65 -12.40
N VAL A 13 39.16 21.85 -11.45
CA VAL A 13 37.74 21.58 -11.23
C VAL A 13 37.12 22.81 -10.54
N PRO A 14 36.01 23.38 -11.01
CA PRO A 14 35.46 24.61 -10.43
C PRO A 14 34.83 24.35 -9.07
N VAL A 15 35.30 25.10 -8.06
CA VAL A 15 34.90 25.13 -6.62
C VAL A 15 33.49 25.74 -6.40
N LEU A 16 32.64 25.73 -7.43
CA LEU A 16 31.34 26.43 -7.45
C LEU A 16 30.24 25.75 -6.63
N GLU A 17 30.43 24.50 -6.20
CA GLU A 17 29.40 23.70 -5.52
C GLU A 17 29.41 23.84 -3.99
N GLU A 18 30.57 24.13 -3.38
CA GLU A 18 30.70 24.38 -1.92
C GLU A 18 30.22 25.78 -1.52
N GLN A 19 30.56 26.82 -2.30
CA GLN A 19 30.14 28.21 -2.00
C GLN A 19 28.62 28.38 -1.97
N ARG A 20 27.87 27.63 -2.80
CA ARG A 20 26.40 27.65 -2.78
C ARG A 20 25.81 27.02 -1.52
N LEU A 21 26.50 26.08 -0.89
CA LEU A 21 26.03 25.40 0.32
C LEU A 21 26.12 26.34 1.52
N ASP A 22 27.23 27.08 1.63
CA ASP A 22 27.45 28.06 2.71
C ASP A 22 26.57 29.30 2.57
N GLU A 23 26.29 29.74 1.33
CA GLU A 23 25.33 30.81 1.04
C GLU A 23 23.89 30.38 1.38
N PHE A 24 23.54 29.11 1.18
CA PHE A 24 22.23 28.55 1.56
C PHE A 24 22.08 28.36 3.08
N LEU A 25 23.16 28.02 3.78
CA LEU A 25 23.18 27.86 5.24
C LEU A 25 23.17 29.19 5.98
N SER A 26 23.77 30.25 5.39
CA SER A 26 23.77 31.61 5.95
C SER A 26 22.46 32.39 5.69
N ALA A 27 21.65 31.96 4.72
CA ALA A 27 20.32 32.53 4.45
C ALA A 27 19.21 32.06 5.44
N VAL A 28 19.54 31.20 6.41
CA VAL A 28 18.61 30.78 7.46
C VAL A 28 18.64 31.82 8.61
N PRO A 29 17.54 32.54 8.90
CA PRO A 29 17.54 33.57 9.93
C PRO A 29 17.88 32.98 11.31
N GLU A 30 18.71 33.69 12.08
CA GLU A 30 19.14 33.29 13.41
C GLU A 30 17.95 32.96 14.34
N ARG A 31 18.11 31.88 15.12
CA ARG A 31 17.07 31.33 16.03
C ARG A 31 16.56 32.31 17.10
N GLY A 32 17.13 33.51 17.21
CA GLY A 32 16.76 34.55 18.18
C GLY A 32 15.44 35.28 17.89
N GLN A 33 14.89 35.23 16.67
CA GLN A 33 13.69 36.01 16.30
C GLN A 33 12.36 35.23 16.33
N TRP A 34 12.35 33.97 16.80
CA TRP A 34 11.13 33.17 16.87
C TRP A 34 10.26 33.60 18.07
N ARG A 35 9.35 34.56 17.87
CA ARG A 35 8.23 34.83 18.80
C ARG A 35 7.11 33.80 18.64
N TYR A 36 7.42 32.53 18.93
CA TYR A 36 6.40 31.51 19.19
C TYR A 36 6.59 30.96 20.60
N ARG A 37 5.77 31.42 21.55
CA ARG A 37 5.63 30.77 22.87
C ARG A 37 4.46 29.79 22.80
N PRO A 38 4.69 28.47 22.59
CA PRO A 38 3.62 27.50 22.77
C PRO A 38 3.18 27.51 24.24
N ARG A 39 1.87 27.67 24.45
CA ARG A 39 1.20 27.57 25.76
C ARG A 39 1.68 26.31 26.49
N ARG A 40 2.07 26.47 27.76
CA ARG A 40 2.59 25.40 28.63
C ARG A 40 1.53 24.32 28.82
N VAL A 41 1.75 23.18 28.16
CA VAL A 41 1.16 21.87 28.49
C VAL A 41 2.35 20.93 28.68
N GLY A 42 2.36 20.14 29.76
CA GLY A 42 3.53 19.48 30.36
C GLY A 42 4.54 18.82 29.39
N MET A 43 5.82 19.03 29.67
CA MET A 43 7.01 18.72 28.85
C MET A 43 7.12 17.25 28.39
N VAL A 44 6.55 16.31 29.15
CA VAL A 44 6.67 14.86 28.91
C VAL A 44 5.81 14.39 27.72
N TRP A 45 4.65 15.00 27.49
CA TRP A 45 3.70 14.61 26.44
C TRP A 45 4.06 15.14 25.04
N ARG A 46 5.11 15.97 24.93
CA ARG A 46 5.55 16.58 23.66
C ARG A 46 6.45 15.64 22.84
N SER A 47 7.11 14.68 23.48
CA SER A 47 7.98 13.73 22.77
C SER A 47 7.13 12.78 21.90
N LYS A 48 7.41 12.78 20.60
CA LYS A 48 6.84 11.79 19.66
C LYS A 48 7.24 10.37 20.06
N ALA A 49 8.42 10.20 20.64
CA ALA A 49 8.91 8.90 21.12
C ALA A 49 8.15 8.44 22.36
N PHE A 50 7.90 9.32 23.32
CA PHE A 50 7.13 8.98 24.53
C PHE A 50 5.70 8.54 24.17
N ARG A 51 4.99 9.29 23.31
CA ARG A 51 3.64 8.92 22.88
C ARG A 51 3.61 7.58 22.12
N ALA A 52 4.60 7.34 21.26
CA ALA A 52 4.70 6.06 20.56
C ALA A 52 5.00 4.92 21.54
N GLY A 53 5.92 5.12 22.48
CA GLY A 53 6.25 4.15 23.53
C GLY A 53 5.05 3.81 24.41
N ALA A 54 4.28 4.82 24.85
CA ALA A 54 3.07 4.62 25.64
C ALA A 54 2.02 3.79 24.88
N VAL A 55 1.75 4.11 23.61
CA VAL A 55 0.81 3.34 22.79
C VAL A 55 1.28 1.89 22.61
N ILE A 56 2.57 1.69 22.34
CA ILE A 56 3.16 0.34 22.21
C ILE A 56 3.03 -0.43 23.51
N ALA A 57 3.34 0.18 24.66
CA ALA A 57 3.25 -0.45 25.97
C ALA A 57 1.80 -0.85 26.31
N VAL A 58 0.83 0.01 26.04
CA VAL A 58 -0.60 -0.30 26.24
C VAL A 58 -1.03 -1.45 25.33
N LEU A 59 -0.70 -1.42 24.04
CA LEU A 59 -1.06 -2.49 23.11
C LEU A 59 -0.36 -3.81 23.45
N ALA A 60 0.89 -3.77 23.91
CA ALA A 60 1.62 -4.94 24.37
C ALA A 60 0.98 -5.53 25.62
N LEU A 61 0.61 -4.70 26.60
CA LEU A 61 -0.12 -5.14 27.79
C LEU A 61 -1.47 -5.76 27.42
N CYS A 62 -2.26 -5.10 26.57
CA CYS A 62 -3.52 -5.68 26.06
C CYS A 62 -3.26 -7.02 25.35
N GLY A 63 -2.19 -7.11 24.56
CA GLY A 63 -1.77 -8.32 23.85
C GLY A 63 -1.41 -9.46 24.80
N LEU A 64 -0.66 -9.19 25.85
CA LEU A 64 -0.31 -10.19 26.86
C LEU A 64 -1.55 -10.69 27.61
N VAL A 65 -2.43 -9.76 28.01
CA VAL A 65 -3.67 -10.12 28.72
C VAL A 65 -4.58 -10.95 27.82
N ILE A 66 -4.81 -10.54 26.57
CA ILE A 66 -5.71 -11.29 25.68
C ILE A 66 -5.16 -12.67 25.34
N LEU A 67 -3.85 -12.80 25.09
CA LEU A 67 -3.24 -14.10 24.82
C LEU A 67 -3.28 -15.01 26.06
N SER A 68 -3.12 -14.45 27.27
CA SER A 68 -3.32 -15.22 28.51
C SER A 68 -4.76 -15.71 28.63
N LEU A 69 -5.74 -14.83 28.44
CA LEU A 69 -7.16 -15.20 28.54
C LEU A 69 -7.55 -16.26 27.51
N VAL A 70 -7.09 -16.13 26.26
CA VAL A 70 -7.37 -17.12 25.22
C VAL A 70 -6.71 -18.46 25.57
N ARG A 71 -5.45 -18.45 26.02
CA ARG A 71 -4.76 -19.67 26.48
C ARG A 71 -5.47 -20.34 27.65
N ASP A 72 -5.99 -19.58 28.60
CA ASP A 72 -6.72 -20.10 29.75
C ASP A 72 -8.05 -20.72 29.32
N GLN A 73 -8.70 -20.20 28.28
CA GLN A 73 -9.95 -20.76 27.73
C GLN A 73 -9.75 -21.99 26.85
N THR A 74 -8.73 -21.99 25.99
CA THR A 74 -8.52 -23.06 24.99
C THR A 74 -7.58 -24.17 25.48
N GLY A 75 -6.91 -23.98 26.63
CA GLY A 75 -5.74 -24.76 27.00
C GLY A 75 -4.50 -24.44 26.14
N THR A 76 -3.34 -24.98 26.54
CA THR A 76 -2.06 -24.67 25.87
C THR A 76 -1.97 -25.28 24.47
N GLU A 77 -2.40 -26.53 24.28
CA GLU A 77 -2.37 -27.18 22.97
C GLU A 77 -3.36 -26.55 21.99
N GLY A 78 -4.61 -26.35 22.41
CA GLY A 78 -5.63 -25.66 21.62
C GLY A 78 -5.19 -24.24 21.24
N PHE A 79 -4.55 -23.51 22.16
CA PHE A 79 -3.98 -22.19 21.86
C PHE A 79 -2.94 -22.25 20.74
N LEU A 80 -2.00 -23.20 20.79
CA LEU A 80 -0.93 -23.32 19.79
C LEU A 80 -1.48 -23.73 18.41
N VAL A 81 -2.42 -24.67 18.38
CA VAL A 81 -3.11 -25.09 17.14
C VAL A 81 -3.90 -23.92 16.56
N GLY A 82 -4.73 -23.27 17.38
CA GLY A 82 -5.51 -22.10 16.98
C GLY A 82 -4.62 -20.97 16.47
N LEU A 83 -3.50 -20.69 17.14
CA LEU A 83 -2.50 -19.71 16.72
C LEU A 83 -1.92 -20.05 15.34
N GLY A 84 -1.48 -21.29 15.14
CA GLY A 84 -0.90 -21.73 13.86
C GLY A 84 -1.88 -21.57 12.70
N LEU A 85 -3.13 -21.99 12.89
CA LEU A 85 -4.16 -21.93 11.86
C LEU A 85 -4.65 -20.49 11.60
N ALA A 86 -4.79 -19.67 12.64
CA ALA A 86 -5.29 -18.29 12.54
C ALA A 86 -4.33 -17.35 11.81
N VAL A 87 -3.04 -17.66 11.74
CA VAL A 87 -2.05 -16.86 10.98
C VAL A 87 -2.30 -16.92 9.47
N LEU A 88 -2.80 -18.03 8.93
CA LEU A 88 -2.88 -18.29 7.50
C LEU A 88 -3.60 -17.19 6.67
N PRO A 89 -4.80 -16.69 7.06
CA PRO A 89 -5.48 -15.66 6.29
C PRO A 89 -4.85 -14.26 6.43
N VAL A 90 -4.05 -14.01 7.47
CA VAL A 90 -3.57 -12.66 7.81
C VAL A 90 -2.69 -12.06 6.70
N PRO A 91 -1.61 -12.73 6.21
CA PRO A 91 -0.80 -12.19 5.13
C PRO A 91 -1.58 -11.95 3.84
N LEU A 92 -2.54 -12.84 3.52
CA LEU A 92 -3.37 -12.73 2.32
C LEU A 92 -4.27 -11.49 2.38
N LEU A 93 -4.98 -11.30 3.49
CA LEU A 93 -5.87 -10.15 3.69
C LEU A 93 -5.07 -8.83 3.75
N MET A 94 -3.96 -8.80 4.48
CA MET A 94 -3.08 -7.63 4.53
C MET A 94 -2.54 -7.30 3.14
N ALA A 95 -2.13 -8.29 2.35
CA ALA A 95 -1.68 -8.09 0.98
C ALA A 95 -2.81 -7.56 0.08
N ALA A 96 -4.03 -8.06 0.23
CA ALA A 96 -5.20 -7.60 -0.53
C ALA A 96 -5.54 -6.13 -0.23
N PHE A 97 -5.64 -5.75 1.05
CA PHE A 97 -5.84 -4.35 1.43
C PHE A 97 -4.67 -3.47 1.00
N ARG A 98 -3.44 -3.96 1.13
CA ARG A 98 -2.26 -3.21 0.69
C ARG A 98 -2.19 -3.05 -0.83
N TRP A 99 -2.72 -4.00 -1.60
CA TRP A 99 -2.86 -3.92 -3.04
C TRP A 99 -3.90 -2.87 -3.45
N LEU A 100 -4.99 -2.77 -2.69
CA LEU A 100 -6.00 -1.74 -2.90
C LEU A 100 -5.39 -0.34 -2.69
N ASP A 101 -4.56 -0.18 -1.65
CA ASP A 101 -3.82 1.05 -1.29
C ASP A 101 -2.55 1.31 -2.13
N ARG A 102 -2.51 0.86 -3.39
CA ARG A 102 -1.29 0.99 -4.20
C ARG A 102 -1.12 2.38 -4.84
N VAL A 103 -2.19 3.17 -4.93
CA VAL A 103 -2.16 4.51 -5.55
C VAL A 103 -1.40 5.49 -4.67
N GLU A 104 -1.73 5.59 -3.38
CA GLU A 104 -1.06 6.47 -2.44
C GLU A 104 -0.88 5.74 -1.11
N PRO A 105 0.10 4.83 -1.03
CA PRO A 105 0.19 3.94 0.11
C PRO A 105 0.37 4.68 1.43
N GLY A 106 -0.55 4.43 2.36
CA GLY A 106 -0.48 4.93 3.72
C GLY A 106 0.77 4.45 4.47
N PRO A 107 1.18 5.16 5.53
CA PRO A 107 2.36 4.76 6.29
C PRO A 107 2.10 3.46 7.05
N TRP A 108 3.00 2.48 6.88
CA TRP A 108 2.95 1.18 7.56
C TRP A 108 2.72 1.28 9.07
N ARG A 109 3.24 2.32 9.71
CA ARG A 109 3.06 2.55 11.15
C ARG A 109 1.59 2.64 11.57
N ASN A 110 0.73 3.25 10.74
CA ASN A 110 -0.69 3.33 11.03
C ASN A 110 -1.40 2.02 10.76
N LEU A 111 -1.00 1.30 9.71
CA LEU A 111 -1.58 0.01 9.38
C LEU A 111 -1.22 -1.06 10.42
N LEU A 112 0.02 -1.05 10.91
CA LEU A 112 0.46 -1.90 12.02
C LEU A 112 -0.21 -1.51 13.33
N PHE A 113 -0.40 -0.22 13.60
CA PHE A 113 -1.20 0.23 14.74
C PHE A 113 -2.65 -0.26 14.63
N ALA A 114 -3.28 -0.13 13.46
CA ALA A 114 -4.64 -0.59 13.22
C ALA A 114 -4.78 -2.10 13.45
N PHE A 115 -3.88 -2.89 12.86
CA PHE A 115 -3.82 -4.33 13.07
C PHE A 115 -3.61 -4.70 14.55
N ALA A 116 -2.61 -4.10 15.22
CA ALA A 116 -2.32 -4.37 16.63
C ALA A 116 -3.45 -3.93 17.55
N TRP A 117 -4.13 -2.83 17.24
CA TRP A 117 -5.34 -2.41 17.96
C TRP A 117 -6.43 -3.46 17.83
N GLY A 118 -6.69 -3.95 16.61
CA GLY A 118 -7.66 -5.01 16.36
C GLY A 118 -7.35 -6.28 17.15
N ALA A 119 -6.11 -6.77 17.03
CA ALA A 119 -5.67 -8.02 17.63
C ALA A 119 -5.58 -7.98 19.16
N CYS A 120 -5.21 -6.83 19.73
CA CYS A 120 -4.99 -6.71 21.17
C CYS A 120 -6.16 -6.01 21.85
N ALA A 121 -6.34 -4.71 21.58
CA ALA A 121 -7.26 -3.88 22.34
C ALA A 121 -8.73 -4.21 22.03
N ALA A 122 -9.10 -4.31 20.75
CA ALA A 122 -10.48 -4.58 20.36
C ALA A 122 -10.92 -5.99 20.74
N ALA A 123 -10.06 -6.99 20.52
CA ALA A 123 -10.32 -8.37 20.97
C ALA A 123 -10.46 -8.47 22.49
N LEU A 124 -9.60 -7.78 23.26
CA LEU A 124 -9.72 -7.74 24.72
C LEU A 124 -11.03 -7.10 25.20
N VAL A 125 -11.40 -5.96 24.61
CA VAL A 125 -12.68 -5.31 24.93
C VAL A 125 -13.85 -6.23 24.61
N ALA A 126 -13.81 -6.92 23.47
CA ALA A 126 -14.84 -7.86 23.06
C ALA A 126 -14.98 -9.04 24.03
N ILE A 127 -13.88 -9.71 24.39
CA ILE A 127 -13.93 -10.83 25.34
C ILE A 127 -14.46 -10.37 26.70
N ILE A 128 -13.94 -9.26 27.25
CA ILE A 128 -14.39 -8.76 28.56
C ILE A 128 -15.89 -8.42 28.53
N ALA A 129 -16.34 -7.73 27.48
CA ALA A 129 -17.72 -7.31 27.35
C ALA A 129 -18.66 -8.50 27.13
N ASN A 130 -18.29 -9.47 26.29
CA ASN A 130 -19.07 -10.69 26.06
C ASN A 130 -19.19 -11.48 27.37
N SER A 131 -18.10 -11.67 28.12
CA SER A 131 -18.15 -12.33 29.43
C SER A 131 -18.96 -11.55 30.48
N PHE A 132 -18.95 -10.22 30.44
CA PHE A 132 -19.80 -9.41 31.30
C PHE A 132 -21.27 -9.53 30.92
N ALA A 133 -21.59 -9.46 29.63
CA ALA A 133 -22.94 -9.61 29.10
C ALA A 133 -23.53 -10.97 29.49
N THR A 134 -22.83 -12.07 29.27
CA THR A 134 -23.27 -13.42 29.67
C THR A 134 -23.54 -13.52 31.17
N ARG A 135 -22.67 -12.96 32.03
CA ARG A 135 -22.86 -12.97 33.49
C ARG A 135 -24.03 -12.09 33.96
N TRP A 136 -24.18 -10.91 33.37
CA TRP A 136 -25.30 -10.01 33.65
C TRP A 136 -26.63 -10.67 33.24
N ILE A 137 -26.65 -11.29 32.07
CA ILE A 137 -27.80 -12.01 31.54
C ILE A 137 -28.18 -13.19 32.44
N ALA A 138 -27.21 -14.03 32.81
CA ALA A 138 -27.43 -15.17 33.70
C ALA A 138 -27.99 -14.77 35.08
N THR A 139 -27.77 -13.52 35.50
CA THR A 139 -28.27 -12.99 36.79
C THR A 139 -29.56 -12.19 36.68
N ALA A 140 -29.92 -11.70 35.48
CA ALA A 140 -31.06 -10.80 35.27
C ALA A 140 -32.29 -11.45 34.61
N THR A 141 -32.15 -12.63 33.97
CA THR A 141 -33.25 -13.29 33.24
C THR A 141 -33.49 -14.72 33.69
N ALA A 142 -34.76 -15.14 33.75
CA ALA A 142 -35.19 -16.50 34.12
C ALA A 142 -35.11 -17.51 32.95
N ASP A 143 -34.71 -17.08 31.75
CA ASP A 143 -34.51 -17.92 30.57
C ASP A 143 -33.11 -17.68 29.96
N PRO A 144 -32.14 -18.57 30.24
CA PRO A 144 -30.76 -18.44 29.76
C PRO A 144 -30.61 -18.54 28.23
N ALA A 145 -31.48 -19.29 27.54
CA ALA A 145 -31.30 -19.62 26.13
C ALA A 145 -31.66 -18.45 25.20
N SER A 146 -32.75 -17.72 25.49
CA SER A 146 -33.12 -16.53 24.72
C SER A 146 -32.11 -15.39 24.89
N ALA A 147 -31.46 -15.34 26.05
CA ALA A 147 -30.54 -14.27 26.38
C ALA A 147 -29.11 -14.51 25.85
N ASP A 148 -28.64 -15.76 25.78
CA ASP A 148 -27.42 -16.12 25.04
C ASP A 148 -27.53 -15.76 23.54
N THR A 149 -28.71 -15.99 22.96
CA THR A 149 -28.98 -15.66 21.55
C THR A 149 -28.92 -14.15 21.32
N LEU A 150 -29.56 -13.33 22.17
CA LEU A 150 -29.52 -11.86 22.07
C LEU A 150 -28.12 -11.29 22.32
N GLY A 151 -27.38 -11.85 23.27
CA GLY A 151 -26.00 -11.47 23.56
C GLY A 151 -25.08 -11.69 22.35
N ALA A 152 -25.11 -12.88 21.75
CA ALA A 152 -24.28 -13.24 20.62
C ALA A 152 -24.68 -12.55 19.30
N THR A 153 -25.96 -12.28 19.10
CA THR A 153 -26.47 -11.73 17.83
C THR A 153 -26.51 -10.20 17.78
N VAL A 154 -26.63 -9.52 18.92
CA VAL A 154 -26.78 -8.04 18.94
C VAL A 154 -25.67 -7.38 19.76
N VAL A 155 -25.47 -7.82 21.01
CA VAL A 155 -24.53 -7.15 21.93
C VAL A 155 -23.09 -7.31 21.46
N ALA A 156 -22.69 -8.53 21.10
CA ALA A 156 -21.34 -8.81 20.61
C ALA A 156 -20.99 -7.97 19.37
N PRO A 157 -21.79 -7.96 18.28
CA PRO A 157 -21.56 -7.09 17.12
C PRO A 157 -21.43 -5.60 17.46
N VAL A 158 -22.26 -5.08 18.38
CA VAL A 158 -22.20 -3.67 18.79
C VAL A 158 -20.87 -3.35 19.47
N VAL A 159 -20.46 -4.18 20.44
CA VAL A 159 -19.21 -3.95 21.16
C VAL A 159 -18.01 -4.10 20.24
N GLU A 160 -17.99 -5.18 19.47
CA GLU A 160 -16.85 -5.50 18.62
C GLU A 160 -16.63 -4.48 17.52
N GLU A 161 -17.68 -4.09 16.80
CA GLU A 161 -17.54 -3.10 15.74
C GLU A 161 -17.23 -1.70 16.31
N SER A 162 -17.74 -1.37 17.50
CA SER A 162 -17.35 -0.13 18.19
C SER A 162 -15.88 -0.12 18.60
N ALA A 163 -15.39 -1.23 19.15
CA ALA A 163 -14.01 -1.38 19.59
C ALA A 163 -13.03 -1.32 18.39
N LYS A 164 -13.39 -1.93 17.26
CA LYS A 164 -12.65 -1.82 15.99
C LYS A 164 -12.71 -0.38 15.43
N ALA A 165 -13.89 0.25 15.44
CA ALA A 165 -14.09 1.61 14.95
C ALA A 165 -13.22 2.64 15.69
N ALA A 166 -12.91 2.42 16.96
CA ALA A 166 -12.03 3.28 17.75
C ALA A 166 -10.63 3.44 17.10
N ALA A 167 -10.05 2.39 16.50
CA ALA A 167 -8.78 2.49 15.79
C ALA A 167 -8.86 3.45 14.60
N VAL A 168 -9.91 3.29 13.79
CA VAL A 168 -10.19 4.12 12.61
C VAL A 168 -10.42 5.58 13.04
N LEU A 169 -11.19 5.80 14.11
CA LEU A 169 -11.44 7.11 14.68
C LEU A 169 -10.15 7.78 15.18
N LEU A 170 -9.30 7.06 15.91
CA LEU A 170 -8.03 7.59 16.42
C LEU A 170 -7.12 8.04 15.26
N ILE A 171 -6.99 7.23 14.20
CA ILE A 171 -6.21 7.63 13.02
C ILE A 171 -6.89 8.81 12.33
N PHE A 172 -8.20 8.82 12.17
CA PHE A 172 -8.94 9.92 11.56
C PHE A 172 -8.75 11.26 12.31
N LEU A 173 -8.72 11.23 13.65
CA LEU A 173 -8.55 12.41 14.50
C LEU A 173 -7.09 12.90 14.52
N PHE A 174 -6.13 12.01 14.78
CA PHE A 174 -4.73 12.39 15.00
C PHE A 174 -3.89 12.41 13.72
N ARG A 175 -4.31 11.69 12.68
CA ARG A 175 -3.60 11.51 11.39
C ARG A 175 -4.48 11.88 10.20
N ARG A 176 -5.40 12.81 10.38
CA ARG A 176 -6.37 13.25 9.34
C ARG A 176 -5.75 13.56 7.97
N ARG A 177 -4.51 14.05 7.93
CA ARG A 177 -3.81 14.36 6.67
C ARG A 177 -3.51 13.12 5.83
N GLU A 178 -3.47 11.96 6.47
CA GLU A 178 -3.19 10.64 5.89
C GLU A 178 -4.50 9.92 5.51
N PHE A 179 -5.66 10.54 5.75
CA PHE A 179 -6.98 10.11 5.25
C PHE A 179 -7.37 11.00 4.05
N GLY A 180 -7.07 10.53 2.84
CA GLY A 180 -7.31 11.21 1.56
C GLY A 180 -8.67 10.88 0.93
N GLY A 181 -9.22 9.69 1.16
CA GLY A 181 -10.45 9.21 0.53
C GLY A 181 -11.07 7.94 1.11
N VAL A 182 -11.94 7.32 0.33
CA VAL A 182 -12.69 6.10 0.70
C VAL A 182 -11.76 4.89 0.82
N VAL A 183 -10.78 4.77 -0.08
CA VAL A 183 -9.82 3.67 -0.09
C VAL A 183 -9.01 3.61 1.20
N ASP A 184 -8.51 4.76 1.70
CA ASP A 184 -7.76 4.81 2.96
C ASP A 184 -8.58 4.30 4.14
N GLY A 185 -9.86 4.68 4.18
CA GLY A 185 -10.79 4.21 5.20
C GLY A 185 -11.03 2.69 5.13
N ILE A 186 -11.21 2.14 3.92
CA ILE A 186 -11.33 0.70 3.70
C ILE A 186 -10.06 -0.02 4.18
N VAL A 187 -8.88 0.50 3.86
CA VAL A 187 -7.60 -0.15 4.18
C VAL A 187 -7.35 -0.15 5.69
N VAL A 188 -7.53 0.99 6.36
CA VAL A 188 -7.36 1.10 7.82
C VAL A 188 -8.36 0.22 8.57
N ALA A 189 -9.63 0.24 8.16
CA ALA A 189 -10.66 -0.61 8.74
C ALA A 189 -10.38 -2.10 8.49
N GLY A 190 -9.97 -2.46 7.27
CA GLY A 190 -9.62 -3.82 6.89
C GLY A 190 -8.45 -4.39 7.71
N PHE A 191 -7.39 -3.60 7.93
CA PHE A 191 -6.28 -4.01 8.81
C PHE A 191 -6.73 -4.19 10.26
N THR A 192 -7.58 -3.28 10.77
CA THR A 192 -8.12 -3.38 12.13
C THR A 192 -8.94 -4.66 12.29
N ALA A 193 -9.86 -4.92 11.37
CA ALA A 193 -10.70 -6.10 11.39
C ALA A 193 -9.92 -7.40 11.19
N THR A 194 -8.87 -7.39 10.35
CA THR A 194 -7.99 -8.54 10.17
C THR A 194 -7.24 -8.88 11.46
N GLY A 195 -6.77 -7.87 12.20
CA GLY A 195 -6.16 -8.07 13.52
C GLY A 195 -7.15 -8.65 14.51
N PHE A 196 -8.38 -8.14 14.56
CA PHE A 196 -9.42 -8.69 15.42
C PHE A 196 -9.75 -10.16 15.08
N ALA A 197 -10.00 -10.43 13.81
CA ALA A 197 -10.32 -11.77 13.31
C ALA A 197 -9.18 -12.76 13.58
N PHE A 198 -7.92 -12.31 13.57
CA PHE A 198 -6.79 -13.14 13.96
C PHE A 198 -6.97 -13.67 15.38
N THR A 199 -7.10 -12.80 16.38
CA THR A 199 -7.23 -13.23 17.78
C THR A 199 -8.51 -14.02 18.03
N GLU A 200 -9.60 -13.64 17.39
CA GLU A 200 -10.86 -14.38 17.50
C GLU A 200 -10.75 -15.79 16.90
N ASN A 201 -10.09 -15.94 15.74
CA ASN A 201 -9.86 -17.25 15.15
C ASN A 201 -8.99 -18.16 16.02
N ILE A 202 -8.03 -17.62 16.80
CA ILE A 202 -7.26 -18.41 17.77
C ILE A 202 -8.21 -19.03 18.79
N LEU A 203 -9.13 -18.23 19.34
CA LEU A 203 -10.09 -18.69 20.34
C LEU A 203 -11.02 -19.77 19.79
N TYR A 204 -11.67 -19.52 18.64
CA TYR A 204 -12.61 -20.49 18.07
C TYR A 204 -11.94 -21.79 17.64
N LEU A 205 -10.77 -21.71 16.98
CA LEU A 205 -10.05 -22.91 16.53
C LEU A 205 -9.43 -23.67 17.70
N GLY A 206 -8.98 -22.97 18.74
CA GLY A 206 -8.47 -23.59 19.95
C GLY A 206 -9.55 -24.31 20.75
N ASN A 207 -10.74 -23.70 20.90
CA ASN A 207 -11.88 -24.36 21.54
C ASN A 207 -12.37 -25.57 20.74
N ALA A 208 -12.47 -25.45 19.41
CA ALA A 208 -12.84 -26.56 18.53
C ALA A 208 -11.83 -27.74 18.63
N PHE A 209 -10.54 -27.43 18.82
CA PHE A 209 -9.53 -28.46 19.06
C PHE A 209 -9.67 -29.13 20.42
N GLY A 210 -9.97 -28.36 21.48
CA GLY A 210 -10.28 -28.92 22.79
C GLY A 210 -11.47 -29.87 22.76
N GLU A 211 -12.55 -29.48 22.08
CA GLU A 211 -13.74 -30.32 21.87
C GLU A 211 -13.40 -31.60 21.10
N ASP A 212 -12.57 -31.50 20.06
CA ASP A 212 -12.11 -32.67 19.32
C ASP A 212 -11.34 -33.67 20.21
N GLN A 213 -10.51 -33.17 21.13
CA GLN A 213 -9.76 -34.00 22.08
C GLN A 213 -10.68 -34.68 23.10
N GLU A 214 -11.72 -33.99 23.57
CA GLU A 214 -12.70 -34.55 24.51
C GLU A 214 -13.58 -35.63 23.85
N LEU A 215 -13.97 -35.42 22.59
CA LEU A 215 -14.80 -36.36 21.82
C LEU A 215 -13.99 -37.48 21.14
N GLY A 216 -12.65 -37.37 21.11
CA GLY A 216 -11.77 -38.28 20.37
C GLY A 216 -11.93 -38.19 18.85
N THR A 217 -12.47 -37.08 18.34
CA THR A 217 -12.71 -36.86 16.91
C THR A 217 -11.45 -36.34 16.23
N THR A 218 -11.11 -36.90 15.07
CA THR A 218 -9.91 -36.51 14.32
C THR A 218 -10.17 -36.43 12.83
N GLY A 219 -9.27 -35.78 12.09
CA GLY A 219 -9.32 -35.69 10.64
C GLY A 219 -10.34 -34.69 10.11
N LEU A 220 -10.83 -34.90 8.88
CA LEU A 220 -11.69 -33.93 8.18
C LEU A 220 -13.11 -33.85 8.74
N ALA A 221 -13.53 -34.82 9.55
CA ALA A 221 -14.83 -34.82 10.22
C ALA A 221 -14.81 -34.09 11.57
N SER A 222 -13.66 -33.57 11.98
CA SER A 222 -13.49 -32.93 13.29
C SER A 222 -14.12 -31.52 13.33
N VAL A 223 -14.48 -31.06 14.53
CA VAL A 223 -15.03 -29.72 14.76
C VAL A 223 -14.02 -28.65 14.38
N THR A 224 -12.73 -28.90 14.62
CA THR A 224 -11.62 -28.02 14.19
C THR A 224 -11.59 -27.86 12.68
N ALA A 225 -11.70 -28.97 11.93
CA ALA A 225 -11.68 -28.92 10.46
C ALA A 225 -12.88 -28.15 9.90
N GLY A 226 -14.08 -28.37 10.46
CA GLY A 226 -15.29 -27.61 10.09
C GLY A 226 -15.16 -26.12 10.40
N THR A 227 -14.69 -25.79 11.61
CA THR A 227 -14.48 -24.41 12.06
C THR A 227 -13.43 -23.69 11.20
N PHE A 228 -12.33 -24.38 10.88
CA PHE A 228 -11.30 -23.87 9.98
C PHE A 228 -11.87 -23.59 8.59
N PHE A 229 -12.61 -24.53 8.01
CA PHE A 229 -13.18 -24.35 6.68
C PHE A 229 -14.13 -23.15 6.65
N VAL A 230 -15.06 -23.05 7.59
CA VAL A 230 -16.01 -21.95 7.65
C VAL A 230 -15.28 -20.62 7.84
N ARG A 231 -14.43 -20.49 8.87
CA ARG A 231 -13.85 -19.21 9.28
C ARG A 231 -12.68 -18.76 8.42
N VAL A 232 -11.79 -19.68 8.04
CA VAL A 232 -10.52 -19.36 7.38
C VAL A 232 -10.61 -19.48 5.86
N VAL A 233 -11.35 -20.46 5.34
CA VAL A 233 -11.45 -20.69 3.89
C VAL A 233 -12.65 -19.94 3.31
N MET A 234 -13.83 -20.15 3.89
CA MET A 234 -15.08 -19.68 3.31
C MET A 234 -15.38 -18.22 3.66
N SER A 235 -15.12 -17.80 4.90
CA SER A 235 -15.43 -16.45 5.39
C SER A 235 -14.24 -15.63 5.94
N PRO A 236 -13.01 -15.71 5.40
CA PRO A 236 -11.88 -14.93 5.92
C PRO A 236 -12.10 -13.41 5.79
N PHE A 237 -12.99 -12.99 4.90
CA PHE A 237 -13.33 -11.61 4.64
C PHE A 237 -14.45 -11.07 5.55
N ALA A 238 -15.09 -11.87 6.39
CA ALA A 238 -16.30 -11.48 7.14
C ALA A 238 -16.08 -10.22 8.01
N HIS A 239 -15.20 -10.29 9.02
CA HIS A 239 -14.92 -9.09 9.84
C HIS A 239 -14.40 -7.92 9.01
N PRO A 240 -13.45 -8.10 8.06
CA PRO A 240 -13.07 -7.02 7.18
C PRO A 240 -14.24 -6.39 6.45
N LEU A 241 -15.21 -7.17 5.95
CA LEU A 241 -16.39 -6.68 5.25
C LEU A 241 -17.31 -5.85 6.15
N PHE A 242 -17.45 -6.22 7.43
CA PHE A 242 -18.24 -5.46 8.41
C PHE A 242 -17.59 -4.10 8.67
N THR A 243 -16.35 -4.11 9.15
CA THR A 243 -15.68 -2.91 9.64
C THR A 243 -15.35 -1.93 8.51
N VAL A 244 -15.15 -2.39 7.27
CA VAL A 244 -14.93 -1.48 6.14
C VAL A 244 -16.13 -0.57 5.86
N LEU A 245 -17.35 -0.91 6.27
CA LEU A 245 -18.48 0.03 6.20
C LEU A 245 -18.25 1.27 7.08
N THR A 246 -17.73 1.06 8.30
CA THR A 246 -17.24 2.15 9.17
C THR A 246 -16.12 2.92 8.48
N GLY A 247 -15.15 2.21 7.88
CA GLY A 247 -14.05 2.79 7.11
C GLY A 247 -14.51 3.69 5.97
N ILE A 248 -15.50 3.25 5.19
CA ILE A 248 -16.14 4.03 4.11
C ILE A 248 -16.78 5.29 4.68
N GLY A 249 -17.50 5.20 5.80
CA GLY A 249 -18.08 6.34 6.50
C GLY A 249 -17.03 7.42 6.84
N PHE A 250 -15.89 7.01 7.42
CA PHE A 250 -14.76 7.90 7.68
C PHE A 250 -14.10 8.45 6.40
N GLY A 251 -13.95 7.62 5.37
CA GLY A 251 -13.36 8.02 4.10
C GLY A 251 -14.18 9.08 3.36
N ILE A 252 -15.51 8.93 3.32
CA ILE A 252 -16.41 9.96 2.75
C ILE A 252 -16.39 11.23 3.63
N ALA A 253 -16.35 11.08 4.95
CA ALA A 253 -16.21 12.21 5.87
C ALA A 253 -14.89 12.99 5.67
N ALA A 254 -13.81 12.31 5.28
CA ALA A 254 -12.52 12.92 4.97
C ALA A 254 -12.59 13.80 3.71
N LEU A 255 -13.39 13.40 2.71
CA LEU A 255 -13.62 14.15 1.47
C LEU A 255 -14.47 15.42 1.67
N GLY A 256 -15.20 15.54 2.78
CA GLY A 256 -16.05 16.69 3.06
C GLY A 256 -15.28 17.95 3.47
N GLY A 257 -15.54 19.07 2.77
CA GLY A 257 -15.00 20.39 3.09
C GLY A 257 -15.26 20.85 4.54
N ARG A 258 -14.44 21.82 5.02
CA ARG A 258 -14.46 22.31 6.42
C ARG A 258 -15.85 22.76 6.92
N ARG A 259 -16.74 23.18 6.02
CA ARG A 259 -18.08 23.69 6.34
C ARG A 259 -19.15 22.63 6.59
N ARG A 260 -18.90 21.34 6.34
CA ARG A 260 -19.91 20.26 6.51
C ARG A 260 -19.67 19.43 7.77
N ARG A 261 -19.68 20.08 8.95
CA ARG A 261 -19.36 19.44 10.24
C ARG A 261 -20.31 18.28 10.58
N VAL A 262 -21.59 18.40 10.28
CA VAL A 262 -22.60 17.34 10.48
C VAL A 262 -22.25 16.05 9.73
N ARG A 263 -21.89 16.15 8.44
CA ARG A 263 -21.50 15.00 7.63
C ARG A 263 -20.28 14.25 8.18
N ARG A 264 -19.41 14.92 8.93
CA ARG A 264 -18.21 14.29 9.51
C ARG A 264 -18.52 13.39 10.71
N ILE A 265 -19.71 13.51 11.27
CA ILE A 265 -20.18 12.71 12.40
C ILE A 265 -21.20 11.69 11.91
N VAL A 266 -22.17 12.13 11.11
CA VAL A 266 -23.24 11.25 10.62
C VAL A 266 -22.71 10.14 9.72
N LEU A 267 -21.75 10.40 8.83
CA LEU A 267 -21.27 9.37 7.90
C LEU A 267 -20.48 8.24 8.59
N PRO A 268 -19.53 8.52 9.51
CA PRO A 268 -18.89 7.45 10.29
C PRO A 268 -19.88 6.68 11.16
N LEU A 269 -20.84 7.35 11.79
CA LEU A 269 -21.86 6.69 12.62
C LEU A 269 -22.77 5.79 11.77
N LEU A 270 -23.19 6.25 10.60
CA LEU A 270 -23.97 5.43 9.67
C LEU A 270 -23.17 4.20 9.23
N GLY A 271 -21.89 4.37 8.89
CA GLY A 271 -21.01 3.25 8.56
C GLY A 271 -20.88 2.24 9.70
N LEU A 272 -20.79 2.73 10.95
CA LEU A 272 -20.74 1.90 12.16
C LEU A 272 -22.03 1.12 12.39
N VAL A 273 -23.20 1.78 12.29
CA VAL A 273 -24.50 1.10 12.44
C VAL A 273 -24.69 0.03 11.37
N LEU A 274 -24.28 0.30 10.12
CA LEU A 274 -24.33 -0.70 9.06
C LEU A 274 -23.35 -1.87 9.31
N ALA A 275 -22.16 -1.61 9.84
CA ALA A 275 -21.22 -2.64 10.25
C ALA A 275 -21.81 -3.55 11.33
N MET A 276 -22.39 -2.95 12.37
CA MET A 276 -23.07 -3.66 13.46
C MET A 276 -24.23 -4.51 12.95
N GLY A 277 -25.10 -3.95 12.11
CA GLY A 277 -26.26 -4.67 11.56
C GLY A 277 -25.86 -5.83 10.66
N MET A 278 -24.85 -5.64 9.80
CA MET A 278 -24.33 -6.72 8.95
C MET A 278 -23.66 -7.83 9.77
N HIS A 279 -22.92 -7.48 10.81
CA HIS A 279 -22.30 -8.44 11.70
C HIS A 279 -23.36 -9.19 12.53
N ALA A 280 -24.38 -8.49 13.03
CA ALA A 280 -25.52 -9.12 13.70
C ALA A 280 -26.25 -10.11 12.80
N LEU A 281 -26.46 -9.77 11.52
CA LEU A 281 -27.06 -10.67 10.54
C LEU A 281 -26.20 -11.92 10.30
N TRP A 282 -24.87 -11.78 10.27
CA TRP A 282 -23.94 -12.91 10.17
C TRP A 282 -24.06 -13.83 11.40
N ASN A 283 -23.97 -13.27 12.61
CA ASN A 283 -24.04 -14.05 13.84
C ASN A 283 -25.40 -14.73 14.03
N GLY A 284 -26.49 -14.07 13.64
CA GLY A 284 -27.85 -14.61 13.70
C GLY A 284 -28.18 -15.62 12.61
N SER A 285 -27.28 -15.84 11.63
CA SER A 285 -27.60 -16.67 10.46
C SER A 285 -27.90 -18.14 10.80
N SER A 286 -27.32 -18.67 11.87
CA SER A 286 -27.60 -20.03 12.37
C SER A 286 -29.02 -20.17 12.94
N ALA A 287 -29.66 -19.08 13.34
CA ALA A 287 -31.02 -19.09 13.87
C ALA A 287 -32.11 -19.17 12.77
N PHE A 288 -31.76 -18.98 11.49
CA PHE A 288 -32.71 -19.04 10.38
C PHE A 288 -32.96 -20.46 9.83
N GLY A 289 -32.60 -21.49 10.59
CA GLY A 289 -32.78 -22.90 10.23
C GLY A 289 -31.57 -23.52 9.53
N PRO A 290 -31.69 -24.77 9.03
CA PRO A 290 -30.55 -25.57 8.56
C PRO A 290 -29.75 -24.94 7.41
N TYR A 291 -30.41 -24.14 6.56
CA TYR A 291 -29.79 -23.45 5.42
C TYR A 291 -29.56 -21.95 5.67
N GLY A 292 -29.88 -21.45 6.86
CA GLY A 292 -29.82 -20.02 7.19
C GLY A 292 -28.43 -19.42 6.97
N PHE A 293 -27.41 -20.13 7.43
CA PHE A 293 -26.01 -19.77 7.23
C PHE A 293 -25.64 -19.63 5.74
N TYR A 294 -25.96 -20.63 4.92
CA TYR A 294 -25.67 -20.60 3.48
C TYR A 294 -26.46 -19.54 2.73
N ALA A 295 -27.71 -19.28 3.14
CA ALA A 295 -28.54 -18.22 2.58
C ALA A 295 -27.94 -16.84 2.87
N VAL A 296 -27.58 -16.53 4.12
CA VAL A 296 -26.92 -15.27 4.48
C VAL A 296 -25.57 -15.13 3.79
N TYR A 297 -24.77 -16.20 3.74
CA TYR A 297 -23.48 -16.19 3.05
C TYR A 297 -23.63 -15.88 1.55
N GLY A 298 -24.41 -16.69 0.82
CA GLY A 298 -24.53 -16.60 -0.63
C GLY A 298 -25.35 -15.42 -1.11
N ALA A 299 -26.50 -15.14 -0.48
CA ALA A 299 -27.44 -14.13 -0.94
C ALA A 299 -27.15 -12.72 -0.39
N PHE A 300 -26.39 -12.61 0.70
CA PHE A 300 -26.10 -11.31 1.32
C PHE A 300 -24.60 -10.99 1.40
N MET A 301 -23.78 -11.87 1.99
CA MET A 301 -22.36 -11.57 2.21
C MET A 301 -21.56 -11.48 0.91
N VAL A 302 -21.74 -12.43 -0.02
CA VAL A 302 -21.05 -12.41 -1.31
C VAL A 302 -21.42 -11.17 -2.15
N PRO A 303 -22.71 -10.80 -2.30
CA PRO A 303 -23.08 -9.55 -2.95
C PRO A 303 -22.55 -8.29 -2.26
N ALA A 304 -22.57 -8.24 -0.92
CA ALA A 304 -22.01 -7.12 -0.17
C ALA A 304 -20.48 -7.00 -0.39
N LEU A 305 -19.75 -8.11 -0.38
CA LEU A 305 -18.33 -8.15 -0.70
C LEU A 305 -18.06 -7.66 -2.13
N ALA A 306 -18.85 -8.12 -3.10
CA ALA A 306 -18.75 -7.69 -4.49
C ALA A 306 -19.00 -6.18 -4.63
N LEU A 307 -20.01 -5.64 -3.93
CA LEU A 307 -20.34 -4.22 -3.94
C LEU A 307 -19.22 -3.37 -3.33
N VAL A 308 -18.70 -3.75 -2.16
CA VAL A 308 -17.59 -3.04 -1.51
C VAL A 308 -16.33 -3.11 -2.36
N THR A 309 -16.03 -4.27 -2.96
CA THR A 309 -14.90 -4.45 -3.86
C THR A 309 -15.03 -3.59 -5.12
N TRP A 310 -16.22 -3.58 -5.73
CA TRP A 310 -16.55 -2.72 -6.87
C TRP A 310 -16.37 -1.24 -6.50
N LEU A 311 -16.90 -0.80 -5.36
CA LEU A 311 -16.77 0.58 -4.88
C LEU A 311 -15.30 0.96 -4.68
N ALA A 312 -14.52 0.06 -4.09
CA ALA A 312 -13.10 0.26 -3.83
C ALA A 312 -12.31 0.41 -5.15
N ILE A 313 -12.54 -0.49 -6.12
CA ILE A 313 -11.93 -0.41 -7.44
C ILE A 313 -12.38 0.84 -8.18
N TRP A 314 -13.68 1.17 -8.16
CA TRP A 314 -14.24 2.35 -8.80
C TRP A 314 -13.66 3.65 -8.22
N SER A 315 -13.53 3.75 -6.90
CA SER A 315 -12.90 4.90 -6.22
C SER A 315 -11.45 5.07 -6.66
N ARG A 316 -10.69 3.96 -6.69
CA ARG A 316 -9.31 3.95 -7.21
C ARG A 316 -9.22 4.41 -8.67
N GLN A 317 -10.11 3.94 -9.55
CA GLN A 317 -10.12 4.39 -10.95
C GLN A 317 -10.50 5.87 -11.07
N ARG A 318 -11.32 6.40 -10.16
CA ARG A 318 -11.67 7.82 -10.12
C ARG A 318 -10.48 8.70 -9.72
N GLU A 319 -9.63 8.25 -8.80
CA GLU A 319 -8.38 8.93 -8.46
C GLU A 319 -7.43 8.99 -9.65
N LEU A 320 -7.23 7.87 -10.37
CA LEU A 320 -6.40 7.84 -11.57
C LEU A 320 -6.92 8.75 -12.68
N ARG A 321 -8.25 8.83 -12.86
CA ARG A 321 -8.88 9.78 -13.80
C ARG A 321 -8.63 11.24 -13.39
N THR A 322 -8.61 11.52 -12.09
CA THR A 322 -8.30 12.86 -11.57
C THR A 322 -6.86 13.26 -11.93
N LEU A 323 -5.90 12.32 -11.85
CA LEU A 323 -4.53 12.56 -12.29
C LEU A 323 -4.46 12.93 -13.78
N SER A 324 -5.16 12.18 -14.64
CA SER A 324 -5.18 12.47 -16.08
C SER A 324 -5.83 13.81 -16.43
N ALA A 325 -6.76 14.30 -15.60
CA ALA A 325 -7.45 15.55 -15.85
C ALA A 325 -6.69 16.79 -15.34
N GLU A 326 -5.99 16.67 -14.21
CA GLU A 326 -5.39 17.84 -13.54
C GLU A 326 -3.88 18.00 -13.80
N LEU A 327 -3.13 16.92 -14.02
CA LEU A 327 -1.69 16.98 -14.24
C LEU A 327 -1.23 17.58 -15.58
N PRO A 328 -1.98 17.48 -16.70
CA PRO A 328 -1.53 18.06 -17.98
C PRO A 328 -1.21 19.57 -17.94
N VAL A 329 -1.87 20.34 -17.07
CA VAL A 329 -1.60 21.77 -16.90
C VAL A 329 -0.16 22.03 -16.42
N TYR A 330 0.37 21.17 -15.54
CA TYR A 330 1.74 21.27 -15.07
C TYR A 330 2.74 20.78 -16.12
N ALA A 331 2.34 19.87 -17.01
CA ALA A 331 3.14 19.50 -18.16
C ALA A 331 3.27 20.66 -19.16
N SER A 332 2.17 21.36 -19.45
CA SER A 332 2.22 22.57 -20.29
C SER A 332 3.01 23.72 -19.67
N ALA A 333 3.05 23.80 -18.34
CA ALA A 333 3.85 24.79 -17.60
C ALA A 333 5.33 24.40 -17.43
N GLY A 334 5.76 23.24 -17.98
CA GLY A 334 7.16 22.79 -17.95
C GLY A 334 7.61 22.10 -16.65
N TRP A 335 6.71 21.91 -15.68
CA TRP A 335 7.02 21.19 -14.44
C TRP A 335 7.12 19.67 -14.64
N LEU A 336 6.33 19.14 -15.58
CA LEU A 336 6.27 17.71 -15.91
C LEU A 336 6.56 17.49 -17.40
N THR A 337 7.05 16.32 -17.77
CA THR A 337 7.10 15.92 -19.19
C THR A 337 5.70 15.52 -19.68
N PRO A 338 5.38 15.64 -20.99
CA PRO A 338 4.07 15.23 -21.50
C PRO A 338 3.72 13.75 -21.28
N ALA A 339 4.74 12.90 -21.09
CA ALA A 339 4.57 11.47 -20.85
C ALA A 339 4.27 11.12 -19.38
N GLU A 340 4.71 11.96 -18.43
CA GLU A 340 4.54 11.72 -16.99
C GLU A 340 3.07 11.65 -16.55
N PRO A 341 2.17 12.60 -16.91
CA PRO A 341 0.75 12.50 -16.57
C PRO A 341 0.10 11.19 -17.05
N LEU A 342 0.48 10.70 -18.23
CA LEU A 342 -0.03 9.47 -18.82
C LEU A 342 0.43 8.23 -18.05
N ALA A 343 1.69 8.21 -17.60
CA ALA A 343 2.20 7.15 -16.72
C ALA A 343 1.54 7.20 -15.34
N LEU A 344 1.42 8.39 -14.75
CA LEU A 344 0.84 8.61 -13.43
C LEU A 344 -0.65 8.24 -13.35
N ALA A 345 -1.39 8.35 -14.46
CA ALA A 345 -2.76 7.88 -14.57
C ALA A 345 -2.90 6.35 -14.70
N SER A 346 -1.81 5.58 -14.61
CA SER A 346 -1.82 4.12 -14.81
C SER A 346 -1.04 3.36 -13.75
N MET A 347 -1.72 2.42 -13.10
CA MET A 347 -1.10 1.58 -12.08
C MET A 347 -0.04 0.63 -12.64
N ARG A 348 -0.22 0.16 -13.88
CA ARG A 348 0.80 -0.66 -14.57
C ARG A 348 2.05 0.17 -14.86
N ALA A 349 1.89 1.40 -15.36
CA ALA A 349 3.03 2.26 -15.68
C ALA A 349 3.75 2.73 -14.40
N ARG A 350 3.03 3.07 -13.34
CA ARG A 350 3.57 3.39 -12.01
C ARG A 350 4.38 2.22 -11.40
N GLY A 351 3.87 1.00 -11.51
CA GLY A 351 4.62 -0.20 -11.09
C GLY A 351 5.91 -0.36 -11.89
N MET A 352 5.80 -0.30 -13.21
CA MET A 352 6.93 -0.46 -14.12
C MET A 352 7.98 0.66 -13.98
N ALA A 353 7.58 1.89 -13.68
CA ALA A 353 8.49 3.00 -13.40
C ALA A 353 9.30 2.74 -12.12
N ARG A 354 8.66 2.24 -11.05
CA ARG A 354 9.38 1.84 -9.83
C ARG A 354 10.32 0.67 -10.09
N ASP A 355 9.87 -0.35 -10.82
CA ASP A 355 10.69 -1.53 -11.11
C ASP A 355 11.89 -1.15 -11.99
N MET A 356 11.69 -0.31 -13.01
CA MET A 356 12.78 0.28 -13.80
C MET A 356 13.75 1.07 -12.90
N ALA A 357 13.25 1.90 -11.99
CA ALA A 357 14.09 2.63 -11.05
C ALA A 357 14.86 1.72 -10.09
N ARG A 358 14.31 0.55 -9.71
CA ARG A 358 15.03 -0.45 -8.89
C ARG A 358 16.22 -1.05 -9.63
N HIS A 359 16.07 -1.27 -10.93
CA HIS A 359 17.07 -1.90 -11.79
C HIS A 359 17.89 -0.88 -12.58
N TRP A 360 17.68 0.42 -12.32
CA TRP A 360 18.36 1.50 -13.01
C TRP A 360 19.88 1.32 -12.87
N ASN A 361 20.52 1.10 -14.02
CA ASN A 361 21.96 0.86 -14.15
C ASN A 361 22.51 -0.35 -13.37
N SER A 362 21.77 -1.44 -13.15
CA SER A 362 22.27 -2.73 -12.59
C SER A 362 23.37 -2.55 -11.53
N HIS A 363 23.21 -1.60 -10.61
CA HIS A 363 24.29 -1.25 -9.70
C HIS A 363 24.51 -2.42 -8.73
N PRO A 364 25.76 -2.75 -8.37
CA PRO A 364 26.04 -3.82 -7.42
C PRO A 364 25.33 -3.64 -6.08
N ASP A 365 25.06 -2.37 -5.72
CA ASP A 365 24.41 -2.01 -4.47
C ASP A 365 22.87 -2.01 -4.57
N ARG A 366 22.25 -3.08 -4.06
CA ARG A 366 20.79 -3.23 -3.92
C ARG A 366 20.14 -2.12 -3.06
N SER A 367 20.89 -1.40 -2.23
CA SER A 367 20.35 -0.31 -1.41
C SER A 367 20.03 0.94 -2.24
N ARG A 368 20.86 1.26 -3.24
CA ARG A 368 20.66 2.38 -4.16
C ARG A 368 19.45 2.17 -5.08
N GLY A 369 19.28 0.98 -5.64
CA GLY A 369 18.08 0.65 -6.43
C GLY A 369 16.79 0.77 -5.61
N ARG A 370 16.81 0.32 -4.34
CA ARG A 370 15.68 0.54 -3.42
C ARG A 370 15.45 2.01 -3.08
N ALA A 371 16.49 2.82 -2.99
CA ALA A 371 16.37 4.27 -2.80
C ALA A 371 15.75 4.97 -4.03
N ALA A 372 16.20 4.63 -5.24
CA ALA A 372 15.65 5.18 -6.48
C ALA A 372 14.16 4.84 -6.64
N ALA A 373 13.76 3.60 -6.39
CA ALA A 373 12.35 3.20 -6.42
C ALA A 373 11.49 3.88 -5.36
N ARG A 374 12.06 4.19 -4.19
CA ARG A 374 11.40 5.02 -3.17
C ARG A 374 11.23 6.46 -3.64
N ALA A 375 12.25 7.05 -4.28
CA ALA A 375 12.15 8.40 -4.85
C ALA A 375 11.04 8.48 -5.93
N VAL A 376 10.92 7.47 -6.81
CA VAL A 376 9.80 7.38 -7.77
C VAL A 376 8.46 7.25 -7.04
N ALA A 377 8.36 6.41 -6.01
CA ALA A 377 7.13 6.26 -5.24
C ALA A 377 6.69 7.56 -4.54
N GLU A 378 7.64 8.31 -3.97
CA GLU A 378 7.41 9.62 -3.37
C GLU A 378 6.97 10.65 -4.42
N TYR A 379 7.64 10.69 -5.58
CA TYR A 379 7.25 11.55 -6.70
C TYR A 379 5.81 11.29 -7.14
N GLU A 380 5.43 10.01 -7.30
CA GLU A 380 4.06 9.65 -7.66
C GLU A 380 3.03 10.05 -6.59
N SER A 381 3.36 9.95 -5.30
CA SER A 381 2.49 10.42 -4.19
C SER A 381 2.35 11.94 -4.22
N PHE A 382 3.44 12.69 -4.38
CA PHE A 382 3.38 14.15 -4.49
C PHE A 382 2.56 14.61 -5.71
N ALA A 383 2.70 13.94 -6.85
CA ALA A 383 1.89 14.22 -8.04
C ALA A 383 0.40 13.90 -7.80
N THR A 384 0.12 12.82 -7.05
CA THR A 384 -1.24 12.46 -6.67
C THR A 384 -1.86 13.51 -5.75
N SER A 385 -1.13 13.89 -4.69
CA SER A 385 -1.51 14.97 -3.79
C SER A 385 -1.72 16.31 -4.52
N LEU A 386 -0.89 16.64 -5.53
CA LEU A 386 -1.00 17.87 -6.33
C LEU A 386 -2.27 17.87 -7.20
N ALA A 387 -2.56 16.76 -7.88
CA ALA A 387 -3.77 16.61 -8.67
C ALA A 387 -5.04 16.70 -7.79
N VAL A 388 -5.03 16.05 -6.63
CA VAL A 388 -6.15 16.11 -5.67
C VAL A 388 -6.34 17.52 -5.12
N LEU A 389 -5.24 18.22 -4.78
CA LEU A 389 -5.27 19.61 -4.31
C LEU A 389 -5.93 20.51 -5.37
N ARG A 390 -5.51 20.39 -6.63
CA ARG A 390 -6.05 21.18 -7.75
C ARG A 390 -7.51 20.84 -8.06
N HIS A 391 -7.87 19.56 -8.06
CA HIS A 391 -9.24 19.13 -8.27
C HIS A 391 -10.20 19.69 -7.21
N ARG A 392 -9.79 19.68 -5.93
CA ARG A 392 -10.56 20.28 -4.84
C ARG A 392 -10.68 21.79 -5.01
N ALA A 393 -9.61 22.47 -5.39
CA ALA A 393 -9.64 23.92 -5.63
C ALA A 393 -10.58 24.29 -6.78
N ARG A 394 -10.64 23.48 -7.85
CA ARG A 394 -11.59 23.66 -8.96
C ARG A 394 -13.05 23.43 -8.56
N ARG A 395 -13.32 22.43 -7.71
CA ARG A 395 -14.69 22.06 -7.31
C ARG A 395 -15.26 22.94 -6.21
N ASP A 396 -14.47 23.20 -5.17
CA ASP A 396 -14.93 23.84 -3.92
C ASP A 396 -14.35 25.26 -3.73
N GLY A 397 -13.51 25.72 -4.66
CA GLY A 397 -12.74 26.96 -4.56
C GLY A 397 -11.36 26.77 -3.92
N ALA A 398 -10.39 27.60 -4.30
CA ALA A 398 -9.06 27.59 -3.73
C ALA A 398 -9.11 28.05 -2.26
N GLY A 399 -8.63 27.21 -1.35
CA GLY A 399 -8.46 27.58 0.06
C GLY A 399 -7.32 28.60 0.24
N PRO A 400 -7.25 29.28 1.39
CA PRO A 400 -6.21 30.28 1.67
C PRO A 400 -4.78 29.69 1.61
N ASP A 401 -4.62 28.41 1.98
CA ASP A 401 -3.33 27.71 1.98
C ASP A 401 -2.98 27.07 0.61
N PHE A 402 -3.82 27.24 -0.42
CA PHE A 402 -3.68 26.51 -1.68
C PHE A 402 -2.33 26.78 -2.36
N ALA A 403 -1.96 28.05 -2.52
CA ALA A 403 -0.73 28.44 -3.22
C ALA A 403 0.53 27.90 -2.52
N HIS A 404 0.63 28.06 -1.20
CA HIS A 404 1.76 27.54 -0.41
C HIS A 404 1.89 26.02 -0.57
N ARG A 405 0.75 25.31 -0.55
CA ARG A 405 0.77 23.85 -0.64
C ARG A 405 1.01 23.34 -2.05
N GLU A 406 0.52 24.03 -3.07
CA GLU A 406 0.83 23.76 -4.47
C GLU A 406 2.34 23.90 -4.71
N GLN A 407 2.95 24.99 -4.20
CA GLN A 407 4.38 25.24 -4.31
C GLN A 407 5.23 24.20 -3.55
N GLU A 408 4.82 23.82 -2.33
CA GLU A 408 5.47 22.76 -1.53
C GLU A 408 5.51 21.43 -2.30
N LEU A 409 4.39 21.03 -2.90
CA LEU A 409 4.29 19.79 -3.68
C LEU A 409 5.13 19.85 -4.96
N LEU A 410 5.11 20.98 -5.68
CA LEU A 410 5.94 21.20 -6.86
C LEU A 410 7.44 21.16 -6.53
N HIS A 411 7.84 21.73 -5.40
CA HIS A 411 9.22 21.67 -4.92
C HIS A 411 9.67 20.22 -4.67
N HIS A 412 8.83 19.42 -4.01
CA HIS A 412 9.14 18.01 -3.76
C HIS A 412 9.18 17.16 -5.03
N LEU A 413 8.34 17.46 -6.03
CA LEU A 413 8.41 16.86 -7.36
C LEU A 413 9.72 17.21 -8.06
N TRP A 414 10.10 18.49 -8.03
CA TRP A 414 11.32 18.98 -8.66
C TRP A 414 12.57 18.27 -8.13
N GLN A 415 12.69 18.13 -6.80
CA GLN A 415 13.80 17.42 -6.14
C GLN A 415 14.00 15.96 -6.59
N ARG A 416 12.95 15.31 -7.11
CA ARG A 416 12.95 13.89 -7.48
C ARG A 416 12.83 13.67 -8.98
N ARG A 417 12.74 14.75 -9.76
CA ARG A 417 12.47 14.73 -11.20
C ARG A 417 13.51 13.93 -11.97
N ASP A 418 14.78 14.04 -11.62
CA ASP A 418 15.88 13.40 -12.37
C ASP A 418 15.84 11.87 -12.29
N ILE A 419 15.31 11.32 -11.19
CA ILE A 419 15.13 9.88 -11.02
C ILE A 419 13.76 9.45 -11.58
N ALA A 420 12.69 10.19 -11.26
CA ALA A 420 11.33 9.78 -11.56
C ALA A 420 10.91 10.04 -13.01
N GLY A 421 11.31 11.17 -13.60
CA GLY A 421 10.89 11.59 -14.94
C GLY A 421 11.29 10.61 -16.04
N PRO A 422 12.57 10.19 -16.11
CA PRO A 422 13.02 9.18 -17.08
C PRO A 422 12.32 7.83 -16.92
N ALA A 423 12.17 7.36 -15.67
CA ALA A 423 11.48 6.10 -15.36
C ALA A 423 9.99 6.13 -15.75
N LEU A 424 9.29 7.23 -15.48
CA LEU A 424 7.89 7.43 -15.85
C LEU A 424 7.71 7.60 -17.36
N THR A 425 8.63 8.30 -18.03
CA THR A 425 8.61 8.46 -19.49
C THR A 425 8.82 7.12 -20.20
N TYR A 426 9.80 6.34 -19.75
CA TYR A 426 9.97 4.96 -20.22
C TYR A 426 8.69 4.15 -20.00
N ALA A 427 8.12 4.25 -18.80
CA ALA A 427 6.93 3.48 -18.46
C ALA A 427 5.70 3.85 -19.28
N ALA A 428 5.52 5.14 -19.60
CA ALA A 428 4.47 5.61 -20.50
C ALA A 428 4.62 5.00 -21.91
N ARG A 429 5.84 4.95 -22.44
CA ARG A 429 6.13 4.38 -23.78
C ARG A 429 5.94 2.87 -23.81
N ALA A 430 6.54 2.16 -22.86
CA ALA A 430 6.48 0.69 -22.81
C ALA A 430 5.08 0.16 -22.48
N THR A 431 4.20 0.95 -21.85
CA THR A 431 2.77 0.61 -21.72
C THR A 431 1.89 1.09 -22.88
N GLY A 432 2.48 1.64 -23.94
CA GLY A 432 1.75 2.13 -25.12
C GLY A 432 0.94 3.41 -24.89
N ARG A 433 1.12 4.09 -23.76
CA ARG A 433 0.37 5.32 -23.41
C ARG A 433 0.96 6.58 -24.03
N ALA A 434 2.28 6.66 -24.12
CA ALA A 434 2.95 7.64 -24.96
C ALA A 434 3.22 6.98 -26.31
N ARG A 435 2.33 7.20 -27.30
CA ARG A 435 2.69 6.88 -28.69
C ARG A 435 3.93 7.70 -29.01
N ALA A 436 5.03 7.02 -29.33
CA ALA A 436 6.15 7.68 -29.98
C ALA A 436 5.56 8.39 -31.21
N HIS A 437 5.78 9.70 -31.32
CA HIS A 437 5.62 10.38 -32.59
C HIS A 437 6.60 9.67 -33.54
N ARG A 438 6.11 8.69 -34.31
CA ARG A 438 6.84 8.21 -35.47
C ARG A 438 6.84 9.40 -36.40
N VAL A 439 7.93 10.15 -36.42
CA VAL A 439 8.22 11.06 -37.52
C VAL A 439 8.06 10.18 -38.77
N PRO A 440 7.10 10.45 -39.67
CA PRO A 440 7.06 9.73 -40.92
C PRO A 440 8.44 9.87 -41.56
N PRO A 441 9.03 8.79 -42.13
CA PRO A 441 10.32 8.92 -42.80
C PRO A 441 10.21 10.10 -43.79
N PRO A 442 11.23 10.99 -43.85
CA PRO A 442 11.19 12.11 -44.76
C PRO A 442 10.83 11.57 -46.15
N PRO A 443 9.90 12.20 -46.89
CA PRO A 443 9.57 11.74 -48.23
C PRO A 443 10.87 11.65 -49.01
N TYR A 444 11.19 10.44 -49.51
CA TYR A 444 12.35 10.26 -50.38
C TYR A 444 12.28 11.31 -51.47
N PRO A 445 13.35 12.10 -51.72
CA PRO A 445 13.34 13.02 -52.84
C PRO A 445 13.11 12.20 -54.11
N ARG A 446 11.97 12.44 -54.77
CA ARG A 446 11.72 11.90 -56.11
C ARG A 446 12.86 12.37 -56.99
N ARG A 447 13.77 11.45 -57.36
CA ARG A 447 14.77 11.73 -58.38
C ARG A 447 14.04 12.09 -59.69
N PRO A 448 14.39 13.19 -60.37
CA PRO A 448 13.92 13.42 -61.73
C PRO A 448 14.37 12.26 -62.61
N HIS A 449 13.47 11.73 -63.44
CA HIS A 449 13.86 10.80 -64.51
C HIS A 449 14.87 11.51 -65.43
N GLY A 450 16.08 10.96 -65.56
CA GLY A 450 17.05 11.41 -66.58
C GLY A 450 18.48 11.73 -66.14
N ALA A 451 18.95 11.36 -64.93
CA ALA A 451 20.36 11.56 -64.56
C ALA A 451 21.22 10.29 -64.82
N PRO A 452 22.36 10.38 -65.54
CA PRO A 452 23.24 9.23 -65.82
C PRO A 452 23.96 8.71 -64.57
N TYR A 453 24.22 7.41 -64.51
CA TYR A 453 24.99 6.75 -63.45
C TYR A 453 26.47 7.20 -63.47
N PRO A 454 27.06 7.64 -62.34
CA PRO A 454 28.50 7.79 -62.24
C PRO A 454 29.18 6.42 -62.12
N GLN A 455 30.10 6.13 -63.04
CA GLN A 455 31.01 4.98 -62.98
C GLN A 455 31.78 5.00 -61.66
N HIS A 456 31.67 3.94 -60.87
CA HIS A 456 32.47 3.74 -59.68
C HIS A 456 33.92 3.46 -60.07
N GLN A 457 34.82 4.41 -59.78
CA GLN A 457 36.25 4.12 -59.66
C GLN A 457 36.49 3.35 -58.36
N VAL A 458 37.14 2.19 -58.50
CA VAL A 458 37.58 1.31 -57.42
C VAL A 458 38.87 1.88 -56.80
N PRO A 459 38.93 2.19 -55.49
CA PRO A 459 40.21 2.41 -54.82
C PRO A 459 40.80 1.09 -54.29
N ALA A 460 42.09 0.90 -54.54
CA ALA A 460 42.90 -0.27 -54.25
C ALA A 460 43.08 -0.59 -52.74
N PRO A 461 43.50 -1.82 -52.36
CA PRO A 461 43.46 -2.30 -50.98
C PRO A 461 44.84 -2.29 -50.30
N HIS A 462 45.04 -1.49 -49.25
CA HIS A 462 46.13 -1.61 -48.25
C HIS A 462 45.67 -0.91 -46.95
N ARG A 463 46.01 -1.28 -45.72
CA ARG A 463 46.82 -2.35 -45.12
C ARG A 463 46.38 -2.43 -43.65
N HIS A 464 46.59 -3.61 -43.07
CA HIS A 464 46.25 -4.02 -41.71
C HIS A 464 47.07 -3.28 -40.63
N TYR A 465 46.43 -2.84 -39.54
CA TYR A 465 47.02 -2.84 -38.18
C TYR A 465 45.93 -3.21 -37.17
N GLY A 466 46.21 -4.22 -36.35
CA GLY A 466 45.27 -4.87 -35.45
C GLY A 466 45.03 -4.13 -34.14
N GLY A 467 43.84 -4.36 -33.58
CA GLY A 467 43.44 -3.96 -32.23
C GLY A 467 42.35 -4.91 -31.74
N TYR A 468 42.67 -5.61 -30.67
CA TYR A 468 42.02 -6.79 -30.08
C TYR A 468 40.54 -6.57 -29.66
N ASN A 469 39.64 -7.52 -29.98
CA ASN A 469 38.24 -7.53 -29.53
C ASN A 469 37.98 -8.77 -28.65
N PRO A 470 37.85 -8.63 -27.31
CA PRO A 470 37.86 -9.75 -26.38
C PRO A 470 36.50 -10.46 -26.15
N TYR A 471 35.53 -10.38 -27.06
CA TYR A 471 34.20 -11.01 -26.87
C TYR A 471 33.73 -11.93 -28.01
N LEU A 472 34.63 -12.39 -28.88
CA LEU A 472 34.27 -13.33 -29.95
C LEU A 472 35.12 -14.59 -29.87
N GLN A 473 34.62 -15.60 -29.15
CA GLN A 473 34.92 -17.01 -29.43
C GLN A 473 33.85 -17.57 -30.37
N PRO A 474 34.25 -18.11 -31.53
CA PRO A 474 33.49 -19.18 -32.16
C PRO A 474 34.37 -20.40 -32.44
N VAL A 475 34.02 -21.50 -31.77
CA VAL A 475 33.89 -22.88 -32.28
C VAL A 475 34.87 -23.30 -33.40
N ALA A 476 35.86 -24.10 -33.04
CA ALA A 476 36.74 -24.78 -33.98
C ALA A 476 36.04 -25.97 -34.66
N ARG A 477 35.96 -25.95 -36.00
CA ARG A 477 35.84 -27.13 -36.86
C ARG A 477 37.15 -27.32 -37.61
N GLN A 478 37.69 -28.54 -37.54
CA GLN A 478 38.85 -29.01 -38.31
C GLN A 478 38.61 -28.95 -39.83
N PRO A 479 39.69 -28.83 -40.61
CA PRO A 479 39.80 -29.59 -41.85
C PRO A 479 41.11 -30.39 -41.88
N GLY A 480 40.98 -31.67 -42.27
CA GLY A 480 42.11 -32.48 -42.68
C GLY A 480 42.59 -32.13 -44.09
N THR A 481 43.81 -32.57 -44.41
CA THR A 481 44.13 -33.47 -45.53
C THR A 481 45.65 -33.75 -45.51
N GLY A 482 46.04 -35.02 -45.53
CA GLY A 482 47.41 -35.46 -45.75
C GLY A 482 47.41 -36.92 -46.19
N HIS A 483 47.83 -37.15 -47.44
CA HIS A 483 47.85 -38.45 -48.15
C HIS A 483 48.86 -39.47 -47.57
N GLY A 484 48.63 -40.75 -47.90
CA GLY A 484 49.28 -42.00 -47.42
C GLY A 484 50.79 -42.18 -47.69
N PRO A 485 51.38 -43.40 -47.52
CA PRO A 485 50.85 -44.71 -47.95
C PRO A 485 50.94 -45.87 -46.93
N VAL A 486 50.35 -47.01 -47.34
CA VAL A 486 50.15 -48.37 -46.76
C VAL A 486 51.36 -49.29 -47.14
N PRO A 487 51.56 -50.60 -46.77
CA PRO A 487 51.08 -51.58 -45.74
C PRO A 487 52.29 -52.28 -45.01
N PRO A 488 52.25 -53.58 -44.59
CA PRO A 488 51.29 -54.36 -43.79
C PRO A 488 51.91 -54.96 -42.51
N GLY A 489 51.09 -55.39 -41.55
CA GLY A 489 51.49 -56.20 -40.40
C GLY A 489 50.35 -56.38 -39.41
#